data_AF-A0A7S2LVI7-F1
#
_entry.id   AF-A0A7S2LVI7-F1
#
_cell.length_a   1.000
_cell.length_b   1.000
_cell.length_c   1.000
_cell.angle_alpha   90.00
_cell.angle_beta   90.00
_cell.angle_gamma   90.00
#
_symmetry.space_group_name_H-M   'P 1'
#
loop_
_entity.id
_entity.type
_entity.pdbx_description
1 polymer ?
#
loop_
_entity_poly.entity_id
_entity_poly.type
_entity_poly.pdbx_seq_one_letter_code
_entity_poly.pdbx_strand_id
1 'polypeptide(L)'
;DDDDSKVKSLAETIHKKTEGNPFFMLMFLRSLYDEKLLQYNFGVMKWTWDDDAVNSKIVTENVASVLVNKMNRLQEETQRMLMVASCLGATFRLSAVME
;
A
#
# COMPACT_ATOMS: atom_id res chain seq x y z
N ASP A 1 -21.33 3.66 20.13
CA ASP A 1 -20.88 5.06 20.30
C ASP A 1 -19.37 5.20 20.49
N ASP A 2 -18.70 4.49 21.41
CA ASP A 2 -17.23 4.61 21.57
C ASP A 2 -16.41 3.74 20.57
N ASP A 3 -16.85 2.50 20.30
CA ASP A 3 -16.14 1.58 19.37
C ASP A 3 -16.12 2.10 17.92
N ASP A 4 -17.21 2.70 17.44
CA ASP A 4 -17.30 3.23 16.07
C ASP A 4 -16.30 4.37 15.85
N SER A 5 -16.08 5.23 16.85
CA SER A 5 -15.09 6.31 16.76
C SER A 5 -13.67 5.76 16.70
N LYS A 6 -13.36 4.70 17.46
CA LYS A 6 -12.05 4.07 17.45
C LYS A 6 -11.78 3.38 16.11
N VAL A 7 -12.75 2.61 15.60
CA VAL A 7 -12.63 1.96 14.29
C VAL A 7 -12.46 3.00 13.19
N LYS A 8 -13.19 4.12 13.26
CA LYS A 8 -13.03 5.23 12.30
C LYS A 8 -11.62 5.81 12.34
N SER A 9 -11.05 6.05 13.52
CA SER A 9 -9.68 6.56 13.65
C SER A 9 -8.65 5.60 13.06
N LEU A 10 -8.76 4.30 13.33
CA LEU A 10 -7.89 3.29 12.73
C LEU A 10 -8.01 3.29 11.19
N ALA A 11 -9.24 3.35 10.66
CA ALA A 11 -9.50 3.38 9.23
C ALA A 11 -8.88 4.62 8.57
N GLU A 12 -9.00 5.80 9.19
CA GLU A 12 -8.38 7.04 8.71
C GLU A 12 -6.85 6.94 8.70
N THR A 13 -6.24 6.36 9.74
CA THR A 13 -4.79 6.15 9.80
C THR A 13 -4.31 5.20 8.70
N ILE A 14 -4.99 4.06 8.51
CA ILE A 14 -4.66 3.10 7.45
C ILE A 14 -4.80 3.80 6.09
N HIS A 15 -5.94 4.42 5.83
CA HIS A 15 -6.21 5.11 4.56
C HIS A 15 -5.16 6.18 4.25
N LYS A 16 -4.79 7.00 5.25
CA LYS A 16 -3.75 8.04 5.10
C LYS A 16 -2.39 7.44 4.79
N LYS A 17 -2.00 6.37 5.47
CA LYS A 17 -0.69 5.72 5.29
C LYS A 17 -0.58 4.93 3.99
N THR A 18 -1.70 4.47 3.43
CA THR A 18 -1.74 3.66 2.22
C THR A 18 -2.28 4.42 1.02
N GLU A 19 -2.60 5.71 1.17
CA GLU A 19 -3.26 6.57 0.17
C GLU A 19 -4.51 5.91 -0.45
N GLY A 20 -5.25 5.14 0.34
CA GLY A 20 -6.43 4.40 -0.12
C GLY A 20 -6.15 3.26 -1.13
N ASN A 21 -4.89 2.90 -1.39
CA ASN A 21 -4.56 1.81 -2.29
C ASN A 21 -4.88 0.43 -1.67
N PRO A 22 -5.77 -0.39 -2.27
CA PRO A 22 -6.19 -1.66 -1.68
C PRO A 22 -5.07 -2.67 -1.43
N PHE A 23 -4.03 -2.69 -2.29
CA PHE A 23 -2.90 -3.58 -2.11
C PHE A 23 -2.09 -3.22 -0.86
N PHE A 24 -1.84 -1.93 -0.63
CA PHE A 24 -1.16 -1.47 0.59
C PHE A 24 -2.02 -1.57 1.83
N MET A 25 -3.33 -1.33 1.73
CA MET A 25 -4.24 -1.56 2.85
C MET A 25 -4.11 -3.00 3.35
N LEU A 26 -4.15 -3.97 2.43
CA LEU A 26 -4.00 -5.39 2.78
C LEU A 26 -2.61 -5.71 3.34
N MET A 27 -1.52 -5.22 2.70
CA MET A 27 -0.16 -5.46 3.20
C MET A 27 0.07 -4.83 4.57
N PHE A 28 -0.41 -3.60 4.78
CA PHE A 28 -0.23 -2.89 6.04
C PHE A 28 -1.03 -3.55 7.16
N LEU A 29 -2.31 -3.87 6.93
CA LEU A 29 -3.13 -4.63 7.87
C LEU A 29 -2.50 -5.97 8.25
N ARG A 30 -1.95 -6.69 7.26
CA ARG A 30 -1.26 -7.95 7.51
C ARG A 30 0.01 -7.76 8.35
N SER A 31 0.80 -6.73 8.06
CA SER A 31 1.98 -6.39 8.86
C SER A 31 1.62 -5.99 10.30
N LEU A 32 0.50 -5.29 10.52
CA LEU A 32 0.00 -5.00 11.86
C LEU A 32 -0.39 -6.27 12.61
N TYR A 33 -1.02 -7.22 11.92
CA TYR A 33 -1.40 -8.51 12.48
C TYR A 33 -0.18 -9.37 12.84
N ASP A 34 0.75 -9.54 11.89
CA ASP A 34 1.93 -10.38 12.05
C ASP A 34 2.84 -9.88 13.19
N GLU A 35 2.93 -8.55 13.35
CA GLU A 35 3.67 -7.91 14.45
C GLU A 35 2.84 -7.68 15.70
N LYS A 36 1.65 -8.31 15.80
CA LYS A 36 0.85 -8.34 17.02
C LYS A 36 0.31 -6.96 17.46
N LEU A 37 0.32 -5.96 16.58
CA LEU A 37 -0.19 -4.62 16.80
C LEU A 37 -1.70 -4.51 16.53
N LEU A 38 -2.25 -5.44 15.76
CA LEU A 38 -3.68 -5.64 15.56
C LEU A 38 -4.00 -7.10 15.84
N GLN A 39 -4.77 -7.38 16.88
CA GLN A 39 -5.08 -8.76 17.30
C GLN A 39 -6.55 -8.93 17.62
N TYR A 40 -7.03 -10.15 17.45
CA TYR A 40 -8.32 -10.53 17.97
C TYR A 40 -8.19 -11.01 19.41
N ASN A 41 -8.81 -10.30 20.34
CA ASN A 41 -8.85 -10.67 21.74
C ASN A 41 -10.08 -11.54 22.01
N PHE A 42 -9.85 -12.84 22.24
CA PHE A 42 -10.90 -13.82 22.50
C PHE A 42 -11.61 -13.62 23.85
N GLY A 43 -10.98 -12.97 24.83
CA GLY A 43 -11.58 -12.72 26.14
C GLY A 43 -12.71 -11.69 26.09
N VAL A 44 -12.60 -10.70 25.19
CA VAL A 44 -13.62 -9.67 24.96
C VAL A 44 -14.34 -9.81 23.62
N MET A 45 -13.99 -10.84 22.82
CA MET A 45 -14.48 -11.10 21.47
C MET A 45 -14.39 -9.90 20.51
N LYS A 46 -13.31 -9.12 20.60
CA LYS A 46 -13.10 -7.91 19.79
C LYS A 46 -11.69 -7.83 19.24
N TRP A 47 -11.56 -7.13 18.11
CA TRP A 47 -10.26 -6.67 17.65
C TRP A 47 -9.75 -5.58 18.60
N THR A 48 -8.48 -5.69 18.94
CA THR A 48 -7.74 -4.76 19.79
C THR A 48 -6.47 -4.35 19.07
N TRP A 49 -6.14 -3.08 19.16
CA TRP A 49 -4.92 -2.52 18.60
C TRP A 49 -4.39 -1.42 19.52
N ASP A 50 -3.14 -1.06 19.31
CA ASP A 50 -2.48 0.07 19.96
C ASP A 50 -2.37 1.21 18.93
N ASP A 51 -3.12 2.30 19.15
CA ASP A 51 -3.17 3.44 18.22
C ASP A 51 -1.79 4.09 18.05
N ASP A 52 -0.98 4.19 19.11
CA ASP A 52 0.35 4.79 19.05
C ASP A 52 1.32 3.90 18.25
N ALA A 53 1.25 2.59 18.45
CA ALA A 53 2.04 1.63 17.68
C ALA A 53 1.65 1.62 16.20
N VAL A 54 0.35 1.67 15.89
CA VAL A 54 -0.13 1.74 14.50
C VAL A 54 0.28 3.06 13.84
N ASN A 55 0.18 4.18 14.56
CA ASN A 55 0.54 5.51 14.05
C ASN A 55 2.05 5.66 13.83
N SER A 56 2.89 5.11 14.72
CA SER A 56 4.35 5.17 14.61
C SER A 56 4.91 4.24 13.54
N LYS A 57 4.14 3.23 13.12
CA LYS A 57 4.61 2.28 12.12
C LYS A 57 4.76 2.90 10.73
N ILE A 58 5.94 2.71 10.15
CA ILE A 58 6.24 3.15 8.79
C ILE A 58 5.63 2.13 7.82
N VAL A 59 4.78 2.61 6.91
CA VAL A 59 4.35 1.80 5.76
C VAL A 59 5.47 1.83 4.76
N THR A 60 5.88 0.65 4.30
CA THR A 60 6.85 0.52 3.21
C THR A 60 6.38 1.38 2.03
N GLU A 61 7.29 2.14 1.43
CA GLU A 61 7.00 3.15 0.40
C GLU A 61 5.89 2.75 -0.59
N ASN A 62 4.99 3.69 -0.91
CA ASN A 62 3.92 3.56 -1.91
C ASN A 62 4.44 2.87 -3.20
N VAL A 63 3.64 2.02 -3.85
CA VAL A 63 4.01 1.29 -5.08
C VAL A 63 4.33 2.31 -6.15
N ALA A 64 3.65 3.46 -6.17
CA ALA A 64 4.04 4.57 -7.02
C ALA A 64 5.47 5.01 -6.72
N SER A 65 5.82 5.27 -5.46
CA SER A 65 7.19 5.63 -5.05
C SER A 65 8.22 4.54 -5.36
N VAL A 66 7.90 3.26 -5.11
CA VAL A 66 8.78 2.13 -5.42
C VAL A 66 8.95 1.95 -6.93
N LEU A 67 7.88 2.09 -7.71
CA LEU A 67 7.90 2.03 -9.17
C LEU A 67 8.64 3.23 -9.76
N VAL A 68 8.44 4.43 -9.21
CA VAL A 68 9.18 5.65 -9.58
C VAL A 68 10.66 5.47 -9.26
N ASN A 69 11.02 4.96 -8.08
CA ASN A 69 12.40 4.66 -7.71
C ASN A 69 13.04 3.60 -8.62
N LYS A 70 12.27 2.58 -9.05
CA LYS A 70 12.73 1.60 -10.03
C LYS A 70 12.88 2.21 -11.42
N MET A 71 11.93 3.03 -11.87
CA MET A 71 11.95 3.72 -13.17
C MET A 71 13.15 4.67 -13.25
N ASN A 72 13.41 5.46 -12.20
CA ASN A 72 14.54 6.39 -12.12
C ASN A 72 15.91 5.70 -12.21
N ARG A 73 16.00 4.40 -11.93
CA ARG A 73 17.23 3.61 -12.09
C ARG A 73 17.44 3.07 -13.51
N LEU A 74 16.43 3.14 -14.37
CA LEU A 74 16.52 2.71 -15.75
C LEU A 74 17.17 3.80 -16.61
N GLN A 75 17.83 3.38 -17.69
CA GLN A 75 18.35 4.31 -18.71
C GLN A 75 17.20 5.10 -19.34
N GLU A 76 17.48 6.33 -19.79
CA GLU A 76 16.46 7.21 -20.39
C GLU A 76 15.71 6.54 -21.55
N GLU A 77 16.41 5.77 -22.38
CA GLU A 77 15.81 5.04 -23.50
C GLU A 77 14.77 4.02 -23.03
N THR A 78 15.07 3.29 -21.95
CA THR A 78 14.12 2.34 -21.35
C THR A 78 12.93 3.06 -20.73
N GLN A 79 13.14 4.20 -20.06
CA GLN A 79 12.03 5.01 -19.53
C GLN A 79 11.12 5.53 -20.65
N ARG A 80 11.70 5.98 -21.78
CA ARG A 80 10.94 6.40 -22.97
C ARG A 80 10.12 5.26 -23.56
N MET A 81 10.70 4.07 -23.69
CA MET A 81 9.98 2.89 -24.18
C MET A 81 8.81 2.53 -23.25
N LEU A 82 9.00 2.57 -21.92
CA LEU A 82 7.93 2.32 -20.95
C LEU A 82 6.81 3.36 -21.04
N MET A 83 7.13 4.63 -21.30
CA MET A 83 6.11 5.68 -21.53
C MET A 83 5.26 5.36 -22.76
N VAL A 84 5.89 5.00 -23.89
CA VAL A 84 5.15 4.61 -25.10
C VAL A 84 4.30 3.37 -24.86
N ALA A 85 4.87 2.34 -24.22
CA ALA A 85 4.18 1.10 -23.89
C ALA A 85 2.95 1.34 -22.99
N SER A 86 3.03 2.29 -22.06
CA SER A 86 1.93 2.62 -21.14
C SER A 86 0.67 3.12 -21.87
N CYS A 87 0.84 3.74 -23.05
CA CYS A 87 -0.28 4.18 -23.88
C CYS A 87 -1.00 3.04 -24.61
N LEU A 88 -0.40 1.84 -24.67
CA LEU A 88 -0.96 0.68 -25.38
C LEU A 88 -1.90 -0.17 -24.50
N GLY A 89 -1.98 0.12 -23.21
CA GLY A 89 -2.81 -0.58 -22.24
C GLY A 89 -2.04 -1.59 -21.37
N ALA A 90 -2.76 -2.26 -20.45
CA ALA A 90 -2.16 -3.15 -19.45
C ALA A 90 -1.45 -4.38 -20.04
N THR A 91 -1.83 -4.79 -21.25
CA THR A 91 -1.22 -5.89 -22.00
C THR A 91 -1.09 -5.50 -23.46
N PHE A 92 0.10 -5.66 -24.03
CA PHE A 92 0.38 -5.38 -25.43
C PHE A 92 1.41 -6.38 -25.97
N ARG A 93 1.57 -6.44 -27.29
CA ARG A 93 2.62 -7.25 -27.93
C ARG A 93 3.93 -6.48 -27.94
N LEU A 94 5.04 -7.10 -27.54
CA LEU A 94 6.36 -6.47 -27.51
C LEU A 94 6.75 -5.81 -28.85
N SER A 95 6.34 -6.43 -29.96
CA SER A 95 6.54 -5.92 -31.32
C SER A 95 5.85 -4.57 -31.61
N ALA A 96 4.94 -4.10 -30.75
CA ALA A 96 4.28 -2.81 -30.91
C ALA A 96 5.12 -1.62 -30.39
N VAL A 97 6.23 -1.88 -29.70
CA VAL A 97 7.11 -0.87 -29.10
C VAL A 97 8.58 -1.06 -29.44
N MET A 98 8.91 -2.19 -30.08
CA MET A 98 10.23 -2.50 -30.59
C MET A 98 10.20 -2.32 -32.11
N GLU A 99 10.48 -1.09 -32.55
CA GLU A 99 10.79 -0.76 -33.94
C GLU A 99 12.21 -0.18 -34.01
#